data_AF-A0A7C7A2C3-F1
#
_entry.id   AF-A0A7C7A2C3-F1
#
_cell.length_a   1.000
_cell.length_b   1.000
_cell.length_c   1.000
_cell.angle_alpha   90.00
_cell.angle_beta   90.00
_cell.angle_gamma   90.00
#
_symmetry.space_group_name_H-M   'P 1'
#
loop_
_entity.id
_entity.type
_entity.pdbx_description
1 polymer ?
#
loop_
_entity_poly.entity_id
_entity_poly.type
_entity_poly.pdbx_seq_one_letter_code
_entity_poly.pdbx_strand_id
1 'polypeptide(L)' 'MRPKKADEMEMFINFKSMRLSWVFVNVSLIIWLAVTFIKSGELPFILFMIISLQNIIFFGSKLYMARQMSGNEK' A
#
# COMPACT_ATOMS: atom_id res chain seq x y z
N MET A 1 -31.46 7.90 -1.36
CA MET A 1 -30.31 7.14 -0.82
C MET A 1 -29.96 7.72 0.54
N ARG A 2 -29.71 6.89 1.56
CA ARG A 2 -29.29 7.38 2.88
C ARG A 2 -27.82 7.83 2.79
N PRO A 3 -27.43 9.02 3.29
CA PRO A 3 -26.08 9.56 3.13
C PRO A 3 -24.98 8.58 3.61
N LYS A 4 -25.21 7.88 4.72
CA LYS A 4 -24.32 6.81 5.22
C LYS A 4 -23.95 5.74 4.19
N LYS A 5 -24.88 5.36 3.31
CA LYS A 5 -24.64 4.31 2.30
C LYS A 5 -23.77 4.81 1.14
N ALA A 6 -23.81 6.12 0.86
CA ALA A 6 -22.95 6.72 -0.15
C ALA A 6 -21.51 6.82 0.38
N ASP A 7 -21.34 7.27 1.62
CA ASP A 7 -20.04 7.37 2.28
C ASP A 7 -19.33 6.00 2.41
N GLU A 8 -20.07 4.95 2.74
CA GLU A 8 -19.56 3.56 2.75
C GLU A 8 -19.09 3.09 1.37
N MET A 9 -19.80 3.47 0.30
CA MET A 9 -19.42 3.12 -1.07
C MET A 9 -18.16 3.87 -1.52
N GLU A 10 -18.03 5.16 -1.19
CA GLU A 10 -16.82 5.94 -1.49
C GLU A 10 -15.60 5.38 -0.74
N MET A 11 -15.76 5.02 0.54
CA MET A 11 -14.71 4.38 1.33
C MET A 11 -14.25 3.06 0.71
N PHE A 12 -15.18 2.23 0.25
CA PHE A 12 -14.87 0.96 -0.42
C PHE A 12 -14.08 1.18 -1.72
N ILE A 13 -14.49 2.14 -2.55
CA ILE A 13 -13.79 2.49 -3.78
C ILE A 13 -12.37 2.97 -3.48
N ASN A 14 -12.22 3.84 -2.47
CA ASN A 14 -10.92 4.35 -2.05
C ASN A 14 -9.97 3.22 -1.59
N PHE A 15 -10.44 2.25 -0.80
CA PHE A 15 -9.60 1.11 -0.42
C PHE A 15 -9.20 0.23 -1.60
N LYS A 16 -10.10 0.02 -2.55
CA LYS A 16 -9.80 -0.77 -3.76
C LYS A 16 -8.76 -0.06 -4.63
N SER A 17 -8.93 1.24 -4.84
CA SER A 17 -7.98 2.10 -5.57
C SER A 17 -6.61 2.13 -4.89
N MET A 18 -6.58 2.31 -3.57
CA MET A 18 -5.36 2.31 -2.77
C MET A 18 -4.58 1.00 -2.92
N ARG A 19 -5.26 -0.16 -2.88
CA ARG A 19 -4.62 -1.46 -3.06
C ARG A 19 -4.04 -1.61 -4.46
N LEU A 20 -4.76 -1.19 -5.49
CA LEU A 20 -4.28 -1.26 -6.88
C LEU A 20 -3.04 -0.37 -7.08
N SER A 21 -3.08 0.86 -6.56
CA SER A 21 -1.94 1.78 -6.57
C SER A 21 -0.72 1.20 -5.84
N TRP A 22 -0.92 0.59 -4.67
CA TRP A 22 0.16 -0.07 -3.93
C TRP A 22 0.80 -1.23 -4.72
N VAL A 23 0.00 -2.05 -5.40
CA VAL A 23 0.52 -3.13 -6.27
C VAL A 23 1.36 -2.55 -7.40
N PHE A 24 0.84 -1.53 -8.09
CA PHE A 24 1.56 -0.89 -9.20
C PHE A 24 2.92 -0.33 -8.77
N VAL A 25 2.97 0.37 -7.63
CA VAL A 25 4.24 0.93 -7.11
C VAL A 25 5.21 -0.18 -6.71
N ASN A 26 4.75 -1.25 -6.03
CA ASN A 26 5.63 -2.36 -5.68
C ASN A 26 6.23 -3.03 -6.93
N VAL A 27 5.42 -3.30 -7.95
CA VAL A 27 5.90 -3.88 -9.21
C VAL A 27 6.93 -2.96 -9.86
N SER A 28 6.67 -1.66 -9.88
CA SER A 28 7.58 -0.67 -10.46
C SER A 28 8.93 -0.63 -9.72
N LEU A 29 8.91 -0.67 -8.39
CA LEU A 29 10.13 -0.70 -7.57
C LEU A 29 10.89 -2.02 -7.69
N ILE A 30 10.21 -3.15 -7.82
CA ILE A 30 10.84 -4.45 -8.07
C ILE A 30 11.54 -4.45 -9.44
N ILE A 31 10.90 -3.89 -10.47
CA ILE A 31 11.50 -3.74 -11.79
C ILE A 31 12.74 -2.84 -11.70
N TRP A 32 12.64 -1.70 -10.99
CA TRP A 32 13.78 -0.81 -10.78
C TRP A 32 14.94 -1.53 -10.08
N LEU A 33 14.64 -2.28 -9.02
CA LEU A 33 15.60 -3.07 -8.27
C LEU A 33 16.32 -4.07 -9.19
N ALA A 34 15.56 -4.81 -10.02
CA ALA A 34 16.12 -5.76 -10.97
C ALA A 34 17.02 -5.10 -12.02
N VAL A 35 16.59 -4.00 -12.63
CA VAL A 35 17.39 -3.25 -13.62
C VAL A 35 18.67 -2.70 -13.00
N THR A 36 18.58 -2.18 -11.78
CA THR A 36 19.75 -1.63 -11.06
C THR A 36 20.74 -2.73 -10.70
N PHE A 37 20.24 -3.87 -10.22
CA PHE A 37 21.06 -5.03 -9.90
C PHE A 37 21.80 -5.57 -11.14
N ILE A 38 21.13 -5.65 -12.30
CA ILE A 38 21.76 -6.08 -13.56
C ILE A 38 22.85 -5.10 -14.02
N LYS A 39 22.65 -3.79 -13.83
CA LYS A 39 23.62 -2.77 -14.28
C LYS A 39 24.82 -2.64 -13.36
N SER A 40 24.63 -2.68 -12.04
CA SER A 40 25.66 -2.38 -11.06
C SER A 40 26.29 -3.63 -10.44
N GLY A 41 25.63 -4.80 -10.53
CA GLY A 41 26.08 -6.06 -9.91
C GLY A 41 25.94 -6.11 -8.39
N GLU A 42 25.70 -4.96 -7.75
CA GLU A 42 25.47 -4.83 -6.32
C GLU A 42 23.97 -4.70 -6.00
N LEU A 43 23.56 -5.23 -4.84
CA LEU A 43 22.21 -5.02 -4.34
C LEU A 43 22.07 -3.58 -3.82
N PRO A 44 21.22 -2.74 -4.43
CA PRO A 44 21.06 -1.37 -3.98
C PRO A 44 20.27 -1.34 -2.67
N PHE A 45 21.02 -1.30 -1.56
CA PHE A 45 20.48 -1.36 -0.20
C PHE A 45 19.42 -0.29 0.08
N ILE A 46 19.60 0.91 -0.49
CA ILE A 46 18.65 2.02 -0.37
C ILE A 46 17.30 1.67 -1.01
N LEU A 47 17.30 1.09 -2.21
CA LEU A 47 16.06 0.69 -2.89
C LEU A 47 15.33 -0.41 -2.12
N PHE A 48 16.09 -1.38 -1.59
CA PHE A 48 15.52 -2.44 -0.75
C PHE A 48 14.90 -1.89 0.55
N MET A 49 15.55 -0.91 1.18
CA MET A 49 15.04 -0.22 2.36
C MET A 49 13.74 0.53 2.05
N ILE A 50 13.67 1.23 0.92
CA ILE A 50 12.46 1.96 0.48
C ILE A 50 11.28 0.98 0.28
N ILE A 51 11.51 -0.14 -0.41
CA ILE A 51 10.47 -1.17 -0.61
C ILE A 51 9.97 -1.69 0.74
N SER A 52 10.89 -1.98 1.67
CA SER A 52 10.55 -2.49 3.00
C SER A 52 9.74 -1.48 3.82
N LEU A 53 10.15 -0.21 3.84
CA LEU A 53 9.44 0.88 4.51
C LEU A 53 8.04 1.09 3.94
N GLN A 54 7.91 1.10 2.61
CA GLN A 54 6.61 1.23 1.96
C GLN A 54 5.66 0.10 2.38
N ASN A 55 6.16 -1.13 2.43
CA ASN A 55 5.38 -2.28 2.86
C ASN A 55 4.93 -2.14 4.32
N ILE A 56 5.84 -1.77 5.23
CA ILE A 56 5.53 -1.54 6.65
C ILE A 56 4.46 -0.46 6.81
N ILE A 57 4.59 0.67 6.11
CA ILE A 57 3.63 1.78 6.18
C ILE A 57 2.26 1.34 5.64
N PHE A 58 2.22 0.60 4.53
CA PHE A 58 0.97 0.13 3.94
C PHE A 58 0.25 -0.89 4.84
N PHE A 59 0.97 -1.89 5.35
CA PHE A 59 0.37 -2.88 6.25
C PHE A 59 0.01 -2.27 7.60
N GLY A 60 0.84 -1.37 8.13
CA GLY A 60 0.59 -0.66 9.38
C GLY A 60 -0.64 0.25 9.31
N SER A 61 -0.76 1.07 8.26
CA SER A 61 -1.94 1.92 8.05
C SER A 61 -3.21 1.11 7.83
N LYS A 62 -3.15 0.03 7.04
CA LYS A 62 -4.28 -0.88 6.85
C LYS A 62 -4.74 -1.53 8.16
N LEU A 63 -3.81 -1.99 8.99
CA LEU A 63 -4.12 -2.60 10.29
C LEU A 63 -4.72 -1.56 11.27
N TYR A 64 -4.17 -0.34 11.30
CA TYR A 64 -4.67 0.74 12.12
C TYR A 64 -6.10 1.15 11.75
N MET A 65 -6.38 1.35 10.45
CA MET A 65 -7.72 1.68 9.95
C MET A 65 -8.72 0.53 10.18
N ALA A 66 -8.28 -0.73 10.00
CA ALA A 66 -9.11 -1.90 10.30
C ALA A 66 -9.50 -1.98 11.79
N ARG A 67 -8.57 -1.64 12.70
CA ARG A 67 -8.84 -1.60 14.14
C ARG A 67 -9.81 -0.48 14.52
N GLN A 68 -9.71 0.70 13.90
CA GLN A 68 -10.66 1.79 14.16
C GLN A 68 -12.09 1.43 13.73
N MET A 69 -12.27 0.74 12.61
CA MET A 69 -13.60 0.29 12.18
C MET A 69 -14.19 -0.75 13.13
N SER A 70 -13.38 -1.70 13.62
CA SER A 70 -13.83 -2.72 14.57
C SER A 70 -14.13 -2.18 15.97
N GLY A 71 -13.50 -1.08 16.39
CA GLY A 71 -13.74 -0.43 17.68
C GLY A 71 -15.02 0.41 17.74
N ASN A 72 -15.55 0.83 16.58
CA ASN A 72 -16.74 1.69 16.47
C ASN A 72 -18.07 0.91 16.35
N GLU A 73 -18.01 -0.42 16.46
CA GLU A 73 -19.18 -1.33 16.45
C GLU A 73 -19.68 -1.69 17.86
N LYS A 74 -19.12 -1.10 18.93
CA LYS A 74 -19.65 -1.20 20.31
C LYS A 74 -20.20 0.14 20.76
#